data_AF-A0A7K0DC31-F1
#
_entry.id   AF-A0A7K0DC31-F1
#
_cell.length_a   1.000
_cell.length_b   1.000
_cell.length_c   1.000
_cell.angle_alpha   90.00
_cell.angle_beta   90.00
_cell.angle_gamma   90.00
#
_symmetry.space_group_name_H-M   'P 1'
#
loop_
_entity.id
_entity.type
_entity.pdbx_description
1 polymer ?
#
loop_
_entity_poly.entity_id
_entity_poly.type
_entity_poly.pdbx_seq_one_letter_code
_entity_poly.pdbx_strand_id
1 'polypeptide(L)'
;MTTVKVDPEQLRRAAVKTGEVRDRIGDVITTLQSALAGRGQPWGDDSLGHQFADGEKGYLTAKQNMITGAGQFEKTFDSYSSGQSQSADKIETTEHGTAAVYVTFNE
;
A
#
# COMPACT_ATOMS: atom_id res chain seq x y z
N MET A 1 -2.81 -8.22 35.65
CA MET A 1 -3.43 -7.66 34.44
C MET A 1 -2.32 -6.98 33.66
N THR A 2 -1.84 -7.58 32.57
CA THR A 2 -0.73 -7.05 31.78
C THR A 2 -1.27 -5.89 30.94
N THR A 3 -0.99 -4.66 31.35
CA THR A 3 -1.32 -3.48 30.54
C THR A 3 -0.53 -3.56 29.25
N VAL A 4 -1.20 -3.84 28.14
CA VAL A 4 -0.62 -3.68 26.81
C VAL A 4 -0.43 -2.17 26.60
N LYS A 5 0.78 -1.67 26.87
CA LYS A 5 1.17 -0.31 26.47
C LYS A 5 1.49 -0.35 24.99
N VAL A 6 0.49 -0.09 24.15
CA VAL A 6 0.74 0.26 22.75
C VAL A 6 1.11 1.72 22.72
N ASP A 7 2.33 2.02 22.30
CA ASP A 7 2.82 3.39 22.15
C ASP A 7 2.26 3.99 20.85
N PRO A 8 1.39 5.01 20.92
CA PRO A 8 0.81 5.65 19.73
C PRO A 8 1.87 6.23 18.79
N GLU A 9 3.00 6.68 19.33
CA GLU A 9 4.10 7.22 18.53
C GLU A 9 4.75 6.12 17.69
N GLN A 10 4.95 4.94 18.26
CA GLN A 10 5.49 3.79 17.53
C GLN A 10 4.55 3.32 16.44
N LEU A 11 3.23 3.35 16.67
CA LEU A 11 2.24 3.06 15.63
C LEU A 11 2.28 4.10 14.50
N ARG A 12 2.41 5.39 14.82
CA ARG A 12 2.57 6.45 13.79
C ARG A 12 3.83 6.25 12.97
N ARG A 13 4.95 5.93 13.61
CA ARG A 13 6.22 5.63 12.93
C ARG A 13 6.08 4.40 12.02
N ALA A 14 5.36 3.37 12.46
CA ALA A 14 5.07 2.21 11.62
C ALA A 14 4.21 2.61 10.42
N ALA A 15 3.17 3.43 10.62
CA ALA A 15 2.29 3.91 9.57
C ALA A 15 3.05 4.65 8.47
N VAL A 16 3.96 5.54 8.85
CA VAL A 16 4.83 6.27 7.91
C VAL A 16 5.68 5.30 7.10
N LYS A 17 6.39 4.37 7.75
CA LYS A 17 7.23 3.38 7.05
C LYS A 17 6.44 2.49 6.10
N THR A 18 5.23 2.08 6.48
CA THR A 18 4.36 1.30 5.61
C THR A 18 3.87 2.15 4.42
N GLY A 19 3.61 3.44 4.63
CA GLY A 19 3.33 4.40 3.56
C GLY A 19 4.52 4.56 2.60
N GLU A 20 5.74 4.66 3.10
CA GLU A 20 6.94 4.73 2.25
C GLU A 20 7.11 3.48 1.36
N VAL A 21 6.77 2.29 1.89
CA VAL A 21 6.79 1.05 1.11
C VAL A 21 5.72 1.08 0.01
N ARG A 22 4.50 1.54 0.31
CA ARG A 22 3.44 1.77 -0.68
C ARG A 22 3.94 2.68 -1.80
N ASP A 23 4.50 3.83 -1.43
CA ASP A 23 4.96 4.84 -2.40
C ASP A 23 6.05 4.27 -3.31
N ARG A 24 7.01 3.53 -2.74
CA ARG A 24 8.07 2.89 -3.51
C ARG A 24 7.57 1.81 -4.46
N ILE A 25 6.52 1.07 -4.09
CA ILE A 25 5.84 0.13 -5.00
C ILE A 25 5.21 0.91 -6.16
N GLY A 26 4.49 1.99 -5.86
CA GLY A 26 3.88 2.87 -6.86
C GLY A 26 4.89 3.45 -7.86
N ASP A 27 6.05 3.92 -7.37
CA ASP A 27 7.13 4.47 -8.19
C ASP A 27 7.71 3.43 -9.17
N VAL A 28 7.93 2.20 -8.70
CA VAL A 28 8.45 1.11 -9.54
C VAL A 28 7.45 0.75 -10.63
N ILE A 29 6.17 0.65 -10.31
CA ILE A 29 5.11 0.37 -11.29
C ILE A 29 5.02 1.48 -12.31
N THR A 30 5.01 2.74 -11.86
CA THR A 30 4.94 3.92 -12.72
C THR A 30 6.12 3.98 -13.68
N THR A 31 7.32 3.71 -13.17
CA THR A 31 8.55 3.63 -13.97
C THR A 31 8.45 2.52 -15.02
N LEU A 32 8.01 1.33 -14.61
CA LEU A 32 7.82 0.21 -15.52
C LEU A 32 6.80 0.53 -16.61
N GLN A 33 5.63 1.06 -16.25
CA GLN A 33 4.59 1.43 -17.21
C GLN A 33 5.09 2.46 -18.22
N SER A 34 5.79 3.49 -17.75
CA SER A 34 6.39 4.53 -18.60
C SER A 34 7.42 3.95 -19.57
N ALA A 35 8.30 3.09 -19.07
CA ALA A 35 9.32 2.41 -19.87
C ALA A 35 8.72 1.46 -20.92
N LEU A 36 7.59 0.82 -20.62
CA LEU A 36 6.88 -0.05 -21.55
C LEU A 36 6.08 0.74 -22.59
N ALA A 37 5.43 1.84 -22.18
CA ALA A 37 4.70 2.71 -23.10
C ALA A 37 5.62 3.28 -24.19
N GLY A 38 6.83 3.71 -23.81
CA GLY A 38 7.82 4.22 -24.76
C GLY A 38 8.35 3.20 -25.77
N ARG A 39 8.16 1.90 -25.54
CA ARG A 39 8.62 0.83 -26.43
C ARG A 39 7.57 0.37 -27.45
N GLY A 40 6.29 0.68 -27.24
CA GLY A 40 5.21 0.24 -28.12
C GLY A 40 5.13 -1.29 -28.24
N GLN A 41 5.04 -1.78 -29.48
CA GLN A 41 4.97 -3.20 -29.82
C GLN A 41 6.21 -3.61 -30.64
N PRO A 42 7.38 -3.82 -29.99
CA PRO A 42 8.63 -4.12 -30.69
C PRO A 42 8.62 -5.48 -31.40
N TRP A 43 7.65 -6.35 -31.10
CA TRP A 43 7.45 -7.65 -31.72
C TRP A 43 6.68 -7.59 -33.05
N GLY A 44 6.22 -6.41 -33.49
CA GLY A 44 5.53 -6.23 -34.76
C GLY A 44 4.08 -6.76 -34.77
N ASP A 45 3.47 -6.74 -35.96
CA ASP A 45 2.07 -7.09 -36.22
C ASP A 45 1.95 -8.33 -37.13
N ASP A 46 3.00 -9.18 -37.16
CA ASP A 46 2.97 -10.42 -37.92
C ASP A 46 2.47 -11.59 -37.06
N SER A 47 2.28 -12.76 -37.70
CA SER A 47 1.80 -13.95 -37.00
C SER A 47 2.69 -14.38 -35.83
N LEU A 48 4.00 -14.09 -35.86
CA LEU A 48 4.90 -14.42 -34.75
C LEU A 48 4.74 -13.41 -33.61
N GLY A 49 4.60 -12.13 -33.94
CA GLY A 49 4.28 -11.07 -32.99
C GLY A 49 3.00 -11.35 -32.22
N HIS A 50 1.93 -11.75 -32.91
CA HIS A 50 0.67 -12.15 -32.27
C HIS A 50 0.83 -13.38 -31.38
N GLN A 51 1.57 -14.42 -31.81
CA GLN A 51 1.82 -15.61 -30.99
C GLN A 51 2.59 -15.29 -29.68
N PHE A 52 3.44 -14.26 -29.70
CA PHE A 52 4.15 -13.80 -28.52
C PHE A 52 3.28 -12.92 -27.61
N ALA A 53 2.55 -11.97 -28.18
CA ALA A 53 1.91 -10.90 -27.44
C ALA A 53 0.53 -11.30 -26.89
N ASP A 54 -0.25 -12.04 -27.68
CA ASP A 54 -1.67 -12.25 -27.45
C ASP A 54 -1.97 -13.55 -26.72
N GLY A 55 -3.23 -13.70 -26.33
CA GLY A 55 -3.74 -14.86 -25.60
C GLY A 55 -3.49 -14.79 -24.10
N GLU A 56 -4.07 -15.76 -23.38
CA GLU A 56 -4.06 -15.80 -21.91
C GLU A 56 -2.63 -15.90 -21.33
N LYS A 57 -1.73 -16.58 -22.06
CA LYS A 57 -0.32 -16.71 -21.69
C LYS A 57 0.60 -15.74 -22.44
N GLY A 58 0.01 -14.84 -23.24
CA GLY A 58 0.75 -13.85 -24.01
C GLY A 58 1.38 -12.78 -23.13
N TYR A 59 2.38 -12.10 -23.68
CA TYR A 59 3.09 -11.01 -23.00
C TYR A 59 2.15 -9.91 -22.52
N LEU A 60 1.12 -9.53 -23.30
CA LEU A 60 0.20 -8.45 -22.93
C LEU A 60 -0.62 -8.82 -21.69
N THR A 61 -1.11 -10.06 -21.61
CA THR A 61 -1.83 -10.57 -20.44
C THR A 61 -0.90 -10.65 -19.22
N ALA A 62 0.32 -11.17 -19.38
CA ALA A 62 1.30 -11.23 -18.31
C ALA A 62 1.66 -9.83 -17.77
N LYS A 63 1.88 -8.85 -18.67
CA LYS A 63 2.11 -7.44 -18.33
C LYS A 63 0.94 -6.88 -17.52
N GLN A 64 -0.30 -7.07 -17.98
CA GLN A 64 -1.48 -6.55 -17.29
C GLN A 64 -1.64 -7.18 -15.90
N ASN A 65 -1.45 -8.49 -15.78
CA ASN A 65 -1.54 -9.19 -14.51
C ASN A 65 -0.49 -8.68 -13.51
N MET A 66 0.73 -8.40 -13.97
CA MET A 66 1.78 -7.86 -13.12
C MET A 66 1.45 -6.44 -12.63
N ILE A 67 0.94 -5.57 -13.50
CA ILE A 67 0.49 -4.22 -13.14
C ILE A 67 -0.65 -4.30 -12.12
N THR A 68 -1.67 -5.11 -12.39
CA THR A 68 -2.82 -5.27 -11.50
C THR A 68 -2.41 -5.82 -10.13
N GLY A 69 -1.56 -6.85 -10.11
CA GLY A 69 -1.07 -7.45 -8.87
C GLY A 69 -0.24 -6.46 -8.05
N ALA A 70 0.60 -5.67 -8.70
CA ALA A 70 1.39 -4.64 -8.04
C ALA A 70 0.51 -3.53 -7.43
N GLY A 71 -0.54 -3.09 -8.14
CA GLY A 71 -1.53 -2.16 -7.57
C GLY A 71 -2.32 -2.73 -6.39
N GLN A 72 -2.50 -4.05 -6.31
CA GLN A 72 -3.12 -4.70 -5.15
C GLN A 72 -2.20 -4.66 -3.92
N PHE A 73 -0.89 -4.80 -4.11
CA PHE A 73 0.09 -4.62 -3.03
C PHE A 73 0.06 -3.18 -2.52
N GLU A 74 0.07 -2.19 -3.41
CA GLU A 74 -0.04 -0.77 -3.03
C GLU A 74 -1.25 -0.52 -2.12
N LYS A 75 -2.44 -0.95 -2.52
CA LYS A 75 -3.68 -0.85 -1.71
C LYS A 75 -3.56 -1.55 -0.35
N THR A 76 -2.85 -2.67 -0.29
CA THR A 76 -2.66 -3.44 0.94
C THR A 76 -1.78 -2.67 1.92
N PHE A 77 -0.67 -2.11 1.45
CA PHE A 77 0.21 -1.27 2.28
C PHE A 77 -0.45 0.04 2.68
N ASP A 78 -1.28 0.63 1.81
CA ASP A 78 -2.11 1.78 2.15
C ASP A 78 -3.09 1.49 3.29
N SER A 79 -3.77 0.33 3.22
CA SER A 79 -4.69 -0.11 4.27
C SER A 79 -3.97 -0.33 5.62
N TYR A 80 -2.77 -0.88 5.59
CA TYR A 80 -1.94 -1.05 6.79
C TYR A 80 -1.49 0.28 7.39
N SER A 81 -1.02 1.21 6.55
CA SER A 81 -0.59 2.55 6.99
C SER A 81 -1.76 3.31 7.62
N SER A 82 -2.93 3.26 6.98
CA SER A 82 -4.17 3.86 7.47
C SER A 82 -4.64 3.22 8.78
N GLY A 83 -4.64 1.89 8.87
CA GLY A 83 -5.05 1.17 10.07
C GLY A 83 -4.14 1.44 11.28
N GLN A 84 -2.83 1.57 11.05
CA GLN A 84 -1.87 1.94 12.08
C GLN A 84 -2.08 3.38 12.57
N SER A 85 -2.31 4.31 11.65
CA SER A 85 -2.63 5.72 11.98
C SER A 85 -3.92 5.82 12.81
N GLN A 86 -5.00 5.19 12.34
CA GLN A 86 -6.29 5.17 13.05
C GLN A 86 -6.19 4.53 14.43
N SER A 87 -5.36 3.50 14.57
CA SER A 87 -5.12 2.86 15.87
C SER A 87 -4.41 3.80 16.84
N ALA A 88 -3.41 4.54 16.37
CA ALA A 88 -2.72 5.54 17.18
C ALA A 88 -3.68 6.63 17.66
N ASP A 89 -4.49 7.19 16.75
CA ASP A 89 -5.47 8.23 17.07
C ASP A 89 -6.52 7.74 18.09
N LYS A 90 -6.94 6.47 17.97
CA LYS A 90 -7.90 5.86 18.90
C LYS A 90 -7.29 5.67 20.29
N ILE A 91 -6.03 5.26 20.38
CA ILE A 91 -5.35 5.10 21.68
C ILE A 91 -5.20 6.46 22.35
N GLU A 92 -4.70 7.47 21.64
CA GLU A 92 -4.53 8.82 22.17
C GLU A 92 -5.88 9.41 22.64
N THR A 93 -6.94 9.28 21.84
CA THR A 93 -8.29 9.71 22.23
C THR A 93 -8.79 8.97 23.49
N THR A 94 -8.54 7.67 23.59
CA THR A 94 -8.97 6.86 24.75
C THR A 94 -8.19 7.23 26.01
N GLU A 95 -6.89 7.49 25.89
CA GLU A 95 -6.04 7.93 26.99
C GLU A 95 -6.45 9.33 27.48
N HIS A 96 -6.69 10.28 26.57
CA HIS A 96 -7.19 11.62 26.93
C HIS A 96 -8.59 11.59 27.53
N GLY A 97 -9.50 10.79 26.97
CA GLY A 97 -10.85 10.62 27.49
C GLY A 97 -10.85 10.00 28.89
N THR A 98 -9.98 9.00 29.12
CA THR A 98 -9.81 8.40 30.46
C THR A 98 -9.21 9.42 31.42
N ALA A 99 -8.17 10.17 31.03
CA ALA A 99 -7.56 11.19 31.88
C ALA A 99 -8.56 12.30 32.29
N ALA A 100 -9.41 12.77 31.36
CA ALA A 100 -10.44 13.77 31.65
C ALA A 100 -11.46 13.28 32.70
N VAL A 101 -11.84 12.00 32.62
CA VAL A 101 -12.78 11.37 33.56
C VAL A 101 -12.18 11.23 34.96
N TYR A 102 -10.89 10.94 35.10
CA TYR A 102 -10.23 10.83 36.41
C TYR A 102 -10.07 12.18 37.13
N VAL A 103 -9.97 13.29 36.38
CA VAL A 103 -9.93 14.64 36.97
C VAL A 103 -11.30 15.05 37.52
N THR A 104 -12.40 14.60 36.91
CA THR A 104 -13.76 14.98 37.31
C THR A 104 -14.32 14.20 38.52
N PHE A 105 -13.73 13.05 38.88
CA PHE A 105 -14.15 12.26 40.06
C PHE A 105 -13.38 12.58 41.35
N ASN A 106 -12.42 13.51 41.32
CA ASN A 106 -11.60 13.91 42.47
C ASN A 106 -11.86 15.36 42.92
N GLU A 107 -13.04 15.92 42.61
CA GLU A 107 -13.54 17.18 43.18
C GLU A 107 -14.70 16.93 44.16
#